data_AF-A0A2D4NUF5-F1
#
_entry.id   AF-A0A2D4NUF5-F1
#
_cell.length_a   1.000
_cell.length_b   1.000
_cell.length_c   1.000
_cell.angle_alpha   90.00
_cell.angle_beta   90.00
_cell.angle_gamma   90.00
#
_symmetry.space_group_name_H-M   'P 1'
#
loop_
_entity.id
_entity.type
_entity.pdbx_description
1 polymer ?
#
loop_
_entity_poly.entity_id
_entity_poly.type
_entity_poly.pdbx_seq_one_letter_code
_entity_poly.pdbx_strand_id
1 'polypeptide(L)'
;LILQKFWLYAKHISSFAHDVSLSGKPYNPQNSQYKTLKSEFFPPVVRDRVRSKMERDILAEVNHPFIVKLHYAFQTEGKLYLILDFLRGGDLFTRLSKEVMFTEEDVKFYLAELALALDHLHGLGIIYRDLKPENILLDEEGHIKITDFGLSKEAIDHDKRAYSFCGTIEYMAPEVVNRRGHTQSADWWSFGVLMFEMLTG
;
A
#
# COMPACT_ATOMS: atom_id res chain seq x y z
N LEU A 1 4.75 -22.56 -16.52
CA LEU A 1 3.50 -22.34 -15.74
C LEU A 1 3.29 -20.90 -15.26
N ILE A 2 4.26 -20.24 -14.61
CA ILE A 2 4.11 -18.82 -14.19
C ILE A 2 3.99 -17.89 -15.42
N LEU A 3 4.84 -18.07 -16.44
CA LEU A 3 4.74 -17.34 -17.71
C LEU A 3 3.44 -17.62 -18.49
N GLN A 4 2.84 -18.79 -18.33
CA GLN A 4 1.56 -19.14 -18.96
C GLN A 4 0.37 -18.47 -18.25
N LYS A 5 0.43 -18.36 -16.91
CA LYS A 5 -0.55 -17.60 -16.13
C LYS A 5 -0.41 -16.10 -16.34
N PHE A 6 0.82 -15.60 -16.53
CA PHE A 6 1.10 -14.22 -16.94
C PHE A 6 0.59 -13.95 -18.37
N TRP A 7 0.73 -14.91 -19.28
CA TRP A 7 0.19 -14.82 -20.64
C TRP A 7 -1.34 -14.82 -20.65
N LEU A 8 -1.99 -15.61 -19.78
CA LEU A 8 -3.44 -15.56 -19.53
C LEU A 8 -3.87 -14.25 -18.87
N TYR A 9 -3.05 -13.66 -17.98
CA TYR A 9 -3.27 -12.36 -17.36
C TYR A 9 -3.22 -11.22 -18.40
N ALA A 10 -2.23 -11.24 -19.29
CA ALA A 10 -2.17 -10.37 -20.46
C ALA A 10 -3.33 -10.63 -21.45
N LYS A 11 -3.79 -11.89 -21.59
CA LYS A 11 -4.94 -12.24 -22.44
C LYS A 11 -6.28 -11.74 -21.87
N HIS A 12 -6.45 -11.78 -20.54
CA HIS A 12 -7.65 -11.29 -19.87
C HIS A 12 -7.74 -9.77 -19.93
N ILE A 13 -6.60 -9.07 -19.80
CA ILE A 13 -6.53 -7.61 -20.04
C ILE A 13 -6.74 -7.29 -21.53
N SER A 14 -6.27 -8.12 -22.47
CA SER A 14 -6.65 -7.98 -23.89
C SER A 14 -8.13 -8.31 -24.18
N SER A 15 -8.85 -8.95 -23.25
CA SER A 15 -10.30 -9.11 -23.38
C SER A 15 -11.08 -7.84 -23.03
N PHE A 16 -10.46 -6.88 -22.33
CA PHE A 16 -10.98 -5.52 -22.24
C PHE A 16 -10.79 -4.72 -23.55
N ALA A 17 -9.86 -5.14 -24.41
CA ALA A 17 -9.77 -4.62 -25.78
C ALA A 17 -10.79 -5.28 -26.72
N HIS A 18 -11.52 -6.32 -26.29
CA HIS A 18 -12.59 -6.91 -27.10
C HIS A 18 -13.88 -6.08 -27.08
N ASP A 19 -14.07 -5.18 -26.11
CA ASP A 19 -15.26 -4.32 -26.03
C ASP A 19 -15.08 -2.92 -26.64
N VAL A 20 -13.89 -2.61 -27.19
CA VAL A 20 -13.70 -1.49 -28.13
C VAL A 20 -13.63 -2.05 -29.56
N SER A 21 -14.62 -2.88 -29.90
CA SER A 21 -14.86 -3.37 -31.26
C SER A 21 -16.11 -2.74 -31.87
N LEU A 22 -16.39 -1.46 -31.59
CA LEU A 22 -17.41 -0.71 -32.35
C LEU A 22 -16.95 -0.24 -33.75
N SER A 23 -15.85 -0.76 -34.30
CA SER A 23 -15.43 -0.34 -35.67
C SER A 23 -14.79 -1.41 -36.56
N GLY A 24 -14.86 -2.70 -36.23
CA GLY A 24 -14.63 -3.80 -37.19
C GLY A 24 -13.25 -3.86 -37.91
N LYS A 25 -12.15 -3.40 -37.30
CA LYS A 25 -10.81 -3.50 -37.92
C LYS A 25 -9.93 -4.60 -37.28
N PRO A 26 -9.14 -5.35 -38.07
CA PRO A 26 -8.31 -6.46 -37.58
C PRO A 26 -7.09 -6.00 -36.76
N TYR A 27 -6.62 -6.88 -35.87
CA TYR A 27 -5.46 -6.71 -34.99
C TYR A 27 -4.16 -6.41 -35.76
N ASN A 28 -3.48 -5.31 -35.42
CA ASN A 28 -2.19 -4.91 -35.99
C ASN A 28 -1.12 -4.75 -34.88
N PRO A 29 -0.09 -5.63 -34.80
CA PRO A 29 0.95 -5.59 -33.78
C PRO A 29 1.93 -4.41 -33.88
N GLN A 30 1.85 -3.57 -34.93
CA GLN A 30 2.62 -2.33 -35.03
C GLN A 30 1.90 -1.10 -34.45
N ASN A 31 0.64 -1.25 -34.00
CA ASN A 31 -0.14 -0.15 -33.47
C ASN A 31 0.40 0.30 -32.09
N SER A 32 0.69 1.59 -31.95
CA SER A 32 1.48 2.17 -30.83
C SER A 32 0.85 1.95 -29.46
N GLN A 33 -0.49 1.92 -29.37
CA GLN A 33 -1.23 1.66 -28.12
C GLN A 33 -0.88 0.31 -27.46
N TYR A 34 -0.60 -0.75 -28.24
CA TYR A 34 -0.30 -2.07 -27.69
C TYR A 34 1.16 -2.20 -27.22
N LYS A 35 2.06 -1.34 -27.71
CA LYS A 35 3.43 -1.26 -27.20
C LYS A 35 3.47 -0.58 -25.82
N THR A 36 2.63 0.43 -25.60
CA THR A 36 2.50 1.12 -24.30
C THR A 36 2.08 0.18 -23.17
N LEU A 37 1.11 -0.71 -23.43
CA LEU A 37 0.62 -1.69 -22.43
C LEU A 37 1.68 -2.73 -22.00
N LYS A 38 2.70 -3.02 -22.83
CA LYS A 38 3.79 -3.95 -22.46
C LYS A 38 4.85 -3.30 -21.57
N SER A 39 5.05 -1.99 -21.67
CA SER A 39 6.04 -1.25 -20.87
C SER A 39 5.54 -0.86 -19.48
N GLU A 40 4.24 -1.05 -19.20
CA GLU A 40 3.59 -0.62 -17.96
C GLU A 40 3.20 -1.78 -17.03
N PHE A 41 3.69 -3.01 -17.26
CA PHE A 41 3.31 -4.14 -16.41
C PHE A 41 3.87 -4.01 -14.98
N PHE A 42 2.99 -3.65 -14.06
CA PHE A 42 3.15 -3.61 -12.60
C PHE A 42 3.51 -5.00 -12.07
N PRO A 43 4.65 -5.18 -11.37
CA PRO A 43 4.96 -6.47 -10.76
C PRO A 43 3.91 -6.79 -9.68
N PRO A 44 3.25 -7.97 -9.73
CA PRO A 44 2.29 -8.35 -8.71
C PRO A 44 2.97 -8.53 -7.36
N VAL A 45 2.37 -7.99 -6.30
CA VAL A 45 2.73 -8.34 -4.94
C VAL A 45 2.11 -9.70 -4.63
N VAL A 46 2.97 -10.68 -4.30
CA VAL A 46 2.56 -12.06 -4.05
C VAL A 46 2.55 -12.31 -2.56
N ARG A 47 1.42 -12.76 -2.03
CA ARG A 47 1.25 -13.04 -0.61
C ARG A 47 0.64 -14.42 -0.34
N ASP A 48 0.83 -14.92 0.87
CA ASP A 48 0.24 -16.18 1.33
C ASP A 48 -1.25 -16.03 1.69
N ARG A 49 -2.06 -17.04 1.31
CA ARG A 49 -3.53 -16.97 1.30
C ARG A 49 -4.21 -16.54 2.61
N VAL A 50 -3.69 -16.94 3.77
CA VAL A 50 -4.44 -16.84 5.04
C VAL A 50 -4.42 -15.42 5.63
N ARG A 51 -3.27 -14.74 5.62
CA ARG A 51 -3.16 -13.36 6.11
C ARG A 51 -3.70 -12.33 5.11
N SER A 52 -3.69 -12.65 3.83
CA SER A 52 -3.86 -11.62 2.78
C SER A 52 -5.29 -11.38 2.32
N LYS A 53 -6.28 -12.14 2.81
CA LYS A 53 -7.69 -11.81 2.52
C LYS A 53 -8.11 -10.48 3.16
N MET A 54 -7.73 -10.27 4.42
CA MET A 54 -8.02 -9.03 5.14
C MET A 54 -7.32 -7.83 4.51
N GLU A 55 -6.04 -7.99 4.14
CA GLU A 55 -5.28 -6.97 3.40
C GLU A 55 -5.96 -6.57 2.09
N ARG A 56 -6.43 -7.54 1.30
CA ARG A 56 -7.19 -7.29 0.06
C ARG A 56 -8.49 -6.53 0.35
N ASP A 57 -9.23 -6.93 1.37
CA ASP A 57 -10.55 -6.35 1.67
C ASP A 57 -10.41 -4.89 2.10
N ILE A 58 -9.46 -4.59 2.99
CA ILE A 58 -9.08 -3.22 3.35
C ILE A 58 -8.68 -2.41 2.11
N LEU A 59 -7.77 -2.94 1.28
CA LEU A 59 -7.31 -2.25 0.08
C LEU A 59 -8.39 -2.05 -0.99
N ALA A 60 -9.47 -2.82 -0.96
CA ALA A 60 -10.60 -2.66 -1.88
C ALA A 60 -11.56 -1.54 -1.43
N GLU A 61 -11.58 -1.22 -0.13
CA GLU A 61 -12.45 -0.19 0.45
C GLU A 61 -11.76 1.19 0.54
N VAL A 62 -10.44 1.21 0.64
CA VAL A 62 -9.66 2.43 0.80
C VAL A 62 -9.41 3.12 -0.54
N ASN A 63 -9.70 4.42 -0.60
CA ASN A 63 -9.40 5.27 -1.76
C ASN A 63 -8.97 6.67 -1.30
N HIS A 64 -7.66 6.91 -1.30
CA HIS A 64 -7.07 8.15 -0.83
C HIS A 64 -5.78 8.48 -1.61
N PRO A 65 -5.49 9.75 -1.93
CA PRO A 65 -4.30 10.13 -2.69
C PRO A 65 -2.99 9.65 -2.07
N PHE A 66 -2.91 9.53 -0.74
CA PHE A 66 -1.69 9.14 -0.02
C PHE A 66 -1.69 7.68 0.46
N ILE A 67 -2.52 6.83 -0.15
CA ILE A 67 -2.56 5.39 0.12
C ILE A 67 -2.42 4.64 -1.21
N VAL A 68 -1.69 3.53 -1.20
CA VAL A 68 -1.52 2.69 -2.38
C VAL A 68 -2.87 2.17 -2.89
N LYS A 69 -3.10 2.30 -4.19
CA LYS A 69 -4.33 1.81 -4.81
C LYS A 69 -4.21 0.35 -5.21
N LEU A 70 -5.24 -0.44 -4.90
CA LEU A 70 -5.44 -1.77 -5.48
C LEU A 70 -6.20 -1.66 -6.81
N HIS A 71 -5.55 -2.10 -7.89
CA HIS A 71 -6.16 -2.15 -9.22
C HIS A 71 -6.88 -3.48 -9.45
N TYR A 72 -6.23 -4.59 -9.08
CA TYR A 72 -6.76 -5.93 -9.26
C TYR A 72 -6.27 -6.87 -8.17
N ALA A 73 -7.12 -7.82 -7.78
CA ALA A 73 -6.73 -8.92 -6.91
C ALA A 73 -7.24 -10.24 -7.48
N PHE A 74 -6.39 -11.27 -7.47
CA PHE A 74 -6.79 -12.62 -7.90
C PHE A 74 -6.05 -13.69 -7.10
N GLN A 75 -6.68 -14.86 -6.99
CA GLN A 75 -6.18 -15.96 -6.17
C GLN A 75 -5.96 -17.22 -6.98
N THR A 76 -4.94 -17.98 -6.58
CA THR A 76 -4.71 -19.37 -6.99
C THR A 76 -4.85 -20.28 -5.77
N GLU A 77 -4.65 -21.60 -5.92
CA GLU A 77 -4.84 -22.59 -4.85
C GLU A 77 -4.04 -22.33 -3.57
N GLY A 78 -2.88 -21.67 -3.66
CA GLY A 78 -2.04 -21.34 -2.50
C GLY A 78 -1.70 -19.87 -2.30
N LYS A 79 -1.92 -19.01 -3.32
CA LYS A 79 -1.37 -17.65 -3.34
C LYS A 79 -2.43 -16.60 -3.68
N LEU A 80 -2.30 -15.44 -3.07
CA LEU A 80 -3.02 -14.22 -3.45
C LEU A 80 -2.06 -13.29 -4.21
N TYR A 81 -2.56 -12.69 -5.28
CA TYR A 81 -1.85 -11.73 -6.10
C TYR A 81 -2.59 -10.40 -6.01
N LEU A 82 -1.87 -9.35 -5.63
CA LEU A 82 -2.35 -7.98 -5.55
C LEU A 82 -1.61 -7.14 -6.60
N ILE A 83 -2.36 -6.41 -7.41
CA ILE A 83 -1.84 -5.47 -8.40
C ILE A 83 -2.06 -4.08 -7.84
N LEU A 84 -0.97 -3.45 -7.43
CA LEU A 84 -0.95 -2.18 -6.73
C LEU A 84 -0.31 -1.08 -7.61
N ASP A 85 -0.41 0.18 -7.17
CA ASP A 85 0.38 1.26 -7.77
C ASP A 85 1.88 0.90 -7.80
N PHE A 86 2.55 1.33 -8.87
CA PHE A 86 4.01 1.22 -8.97
C PHE A 86 4.64 2.53 -8.53
N LEU A 87 5.27 2.50 -7.35
CA LEU A 87 5.81 3.67 -6.67
C LEU A 87 7.32 3.76 -6.92
N ARG A 88 7.70 4.61 -7.88
CA ARG A 88 9.08 4.71 -8.41
C ARG A 88 10.04 5.46 -7.50
N GLY A 89 9.52 6.28 -6.58
CA GLY A 89 10.33 7.10 -5.69
C GLY A 89 11.05 6.32 -4.58
N GLY A 90 10.76 5.02 -4.44
CA GLY A 90 11.34 4.17 -3.39
C GLY A 90 10.73 4.44 -2.03
N ASP A 91 11.28 3.80 -0.99
CA ASP A 91 10.85 3.97 0.40
C ASP A 91 11.51 5.17 1.09
N LEU A 92 10.76 5.75 2.03
CA LEU A 92 11.21 6.87 2.85
C LEU A 92 12.43 6.50 3.70
N PHE A 93 12.54 5.23 4.14
CA PHE A 93 13.72 4.72 4.84
C PHE A 93 15.02 4.94 4.04
N THR A 94 15.02 4.53 2.77
CA THR A 94 16.16 4.70 1.87
C THR A 94 16.48 6.17 1.68
N ARG A 95 15.47 7.05 1.68
CA ARG A 95 15.69 8.49 1.58
C ARG A 95 16.29 9.08 2.86
N LEU A 96 15.76 8.71 4.02
CA LEU A 96 16.31 9.05 5.34
C LEU A 96 17.78 8.62 5.48
N SER A 97 18.11 7.42 5.01
CA SER A 97 19.47 6.87 5.13
C SER A 97 20.51 7.54 4.22
N LYS A 98 20.07 8.22 3.14
CA LYS A 98 20.95 8.80 2.11
C LYS A 98 21.07 10.32 2.19
N GLU A 99 20.04 11.02 2.62
CA GLU A 99 20.08 12.48 2.77
C GLU A 99 20.73 12.86 4.11
N VAL A 100 21.51 13.94 4.10
CA VAL A 100 22.35 14.34 5.25
C VAL A 100 21.52 14.81 6.44
N MET A 101 20.27 15.25 6.22
CA MET A 101 19.14 15.39 7.17
C MET A 101 17.97 16.06 6.42
N PHE A 102 16.72 15.67 6.69
CA PHE A 102 15.54 16.40 6.19
C PHE A 102 15.45 17.78 6.85
N THR A 103 14.96 18.78 6.12
CA THR A 103 14.61 20.05 6.75
C THR A 103 13.29 19.93 7.52
N GLU A 104 13.06 20.80 8.51
CA GLU A 104 11.77 20.85 9.21
C GLU A 104 10.58 21.07 8.25
N GLU A 105 10.80 21.75 7.13
CA GLU A 105 9.78 21.96 6.10
C GLU A 105 9.45 20.67 5.35
N ASP A 106 10.47 19.88 4.98
CA ASP A 106 10.28 18.56 4.35
C ASP A 106 9.54 17.61 5.30
N VAL A 107 9.97 17.56 6.56
CA VAL A 107 9.33 16.70 7.58
C VAL A 107 7.87 17.10 7.76
N LYS A 108 7.58 18.40 7.87
CA LYS A 108 6.20 18.91 7.99
C LYS A 108 5.35 18.55 6.78
N PHE A 109 5.91 18.63 5.58
CA PHE A 109 5.22 18.26 4.34
C PHE A 109 4.79 16.79 4.35
N TYR A 110 5.74 15.87 4.56
CA TYR A 110 5.45 14.44 4.57
C TYR A 110 4.53 14.02 5.71
N LEU A 111 4.72 14.59 6.91
CA LEU A 111 3.86 14.31 8.06
C LEU A 111 2.43 14.81 7.85
N ALA A 112 2.22 15.91 7.12
CA ALA A 112 0.88 16.39 6.79
C ALA A 112 0.14 15.40 5.87
N GLU A 113 0.81 14.91 4.82
CA GLU A 113 0.23 13.89 3.92
C GLU A 113 -0.07 12.59 4.64
N LEU A 114 0.85 12.17 5.51
CA LEU A 114 0.70 10.97 6.32
C LEU A 114 -0.45 11.08 7.31
N ALA A 115 -0.61 12.23 7.96
CA ALA A 115 -1.72 12.49 8.88
C ALA A 115 -3.07 12.40 8.15
N LEU A 116 -3.16 12.93 6.91
CA LEU A 116 -4.37 12.82 6.08
C LEU A 116 -4.70 11.37 5.72
N ALA A 117 -3.68 10.57 5.38
CA ALA A 117 -3.86 9.14 5.11
C ALA A 117 -4.36 8.38 6.36
N LEU A 118 -3.78 8.64 7.53
CA LEU A 118 -4.19 8.00 8.78
C LEU A 118 -5.61 8.41 9.19
N ASP A 119 -5.96 9.70 9.08
CA ASP A 119 -7.30 10.19 9.36
C ASP A 119 -8.36 9.50 8.48
N HIS A 120 -8.06 9.33 7.18
CA HIS A 120 -8.93 8.59 6.28
C HIS A 120 -9.14 7.13 6.72
N LEU A 121 -8.06 6.41 7.04
CA LEU A 121 -8.16 5.02 7.53
C LEU A 121 -8.95 4.95 8.83
N HIS A 122 -8.70 5.87 9.75
CA HIS A 122 -9.37 5.93 11.04
C HIS A 122 -10.87 6.23 10.90
N GLY A 123 -11.24 7.08 9.94
CA GLY A 123 -12.62 7.35 9.56
C GLY A 123 -13.38 6.11 9.03
N LEU A 124 -12.66 5.18 8.38
CA LEU A 124 -13.19 3.87 7.97
C LEU A 124 -13.16 2.82 9.09
N GLY A 125 -12.68 3.18 10.29
CA GLY A 125 -12.53 2.24 11.39
C GLY A 125 -11.34 1.29 11.24
N ILE A 126 -10.40 1.58 10.35
CA ILE A 126 -9.19 0.77 10.12
C ILE A 126 -8.05 1.29 11.00
N ILE A 127 -7.34 0.39 11.66
CA ILE A 127 -6.10 0.67 12.40
C ILE A 127 -4.94 0.13 11.55
N TYR A 128 -3.94 0.96 11.25
CA TYR A 128 -2.88 0.62 10.32
C TYR A 128 -1.82 -0.30 10.93
N ARG A 129 -1.32 0.03 12.14
CA ARG A 129 -0.50 -0.80 13.04
C ARG A 129 0.94 -1.15 12.64
N ASP A 130 1.42 -0.70 11.49
CA ASP A 130 2.83 -0.91 11.08
C ASP A 130 3.39 0.34 10.40
N LEU A 131 3.25 1.49 11.06
CA LEU A 131 3.80 2.75 10.60
C LEU A 131 5.29 2.82 10.90
N LYS A 132 6.08 2.86 9.82
CA LYS A 132 7.53 2.93 9.78
C LYS A 132 8.00 3.43 8.41
N PRO A 133 9.22 3.96 8.28
CA PRO A 133 9.74 4.51 7.03
C PRO A 133 9.70 3.55 5.84
N GLU A 134 9.88 2.24 6.06
CA GLU A 134 9.92 1.23 4.99
C GLU A 134 8.55 1.02 4.32
N ASN A 135 7.46 1.29 5.04
CA ASN A 135 6.11 1.13 4.50
C ASN A 135 5.56 2.42 3.87
N ILE A 136 6.34 3.51 3.89
CA ILE A 136 5.99 4.79 3.27
C ILE A 136 6.81 4.90 1.99
N LEU A 137 6.14 4.75 0.85
CA LEU A 137 6.76 4.86 -0.46
C LEU A 137 6.47 6.22 -1.09
N LEU A 138 7.32 6.64 -2.02
CA LEU A 138 7.15 7.87 -2.79
C LEU A 138 6.69 7.54 -4.22
N ASP A 139 5.74 8.32 -4.73
CA ASP A 139 5.38 8.27 -6.14
C ASP A 139 6.38 9.03 -7.03
N GLU A 140 6.04 9.24 -8.31
CA GLU A 140 6.92 9.93 -9.27
C GLU A 140 7.00 11.44 -9.07
N GLU A 141 6.02 12.03 -8.39
CA GLU A 141 5.96 13.46 -8.05
C GLU A 141 6.60 13.74 -6.68
N GLY A 142 6.86 12.69 -5.89
CA GLY A 142 7.48 12.77 -4.57
C GLY A 142 6.47 12.83 -3.42
N HIS A 143 5.20 12.51 -3.68
CA HIS A 143 4.17 12.41 -2.64
C HIS A 143 4.22 11.05 -1.96
N ILE A 144 3.88 11.01 -0.67
CA ILE A 144 3.89 9.75 0.09
C ILE A 144 2.69 8.88 -0.23
N LYS A 145 2.90 7.58 -0.11
CA LYS A 145 1.88 6.54 -0.21
C LYS A 145 2.12 5.53 0.90
N ILE A 146 1.14 5.35 1.78
CA ILE A 146 1.15 4.23 2.73
C ILE A 146 0.94 2.92 1.95
N THR A 147 1.78 1.93 2.26
CA THR A 147 1.74 0.59 1.68
C THR A 147 1.66 -0.50 2.76
N ASP A 148 1.71 -1.79 2.37
CA ASP A 148 1.74 -2.95 3.28
C ASP A 148 0.66 -2.98 4.38
N PHE A 149 -0.58 -3.24 3.97
CA PHE A 149 -1.73 -3.38 4.89
C PHE A 149 -1.81 -4.78 5.53
N GLY A 150 -0.76 -5.59 5.45
CA GLY A 150 -0.75 -6.97 5.95
C GLY A 150 -0.92 -7.10 7.46
N LEU A 151 -0.67 -6.02 8.21
CA LEU A 151 -0.88 -5.93 9.65
C LEU A 151 -2.07 -5.03 10.02
N SER A 152 -2.75 -4.40 9.07
CA SER A 152 -3.89 -3.54 9.36
C SER A 152 -5.11 -4.35 9.81
N LYS A 153 -6.02 -3.70 10.53
CA LYS A 153 -7.22 -4.36 11.06
C LYS A 153 -8.36 -3.37 11.25
N GLU A 154 -9.56 -3.79 10.85
CA GLU A 154 -10.79 -3.10 11.22
C GLU A 154 -11.07 -3.23 12.73
N ALA A 155 -11.44 -2.11 13.36
CA ALA A 155 -11.84 -2.04 14.75
C ALA A 155 -13.31 -2.51 14.91
N ILE A 156 -13.56 -3.78 14.60
CA ILE A 156 -14.90 -4.41 14.54
C ILE A 156 -15.47 -4.70 15.95
N ASP A 157 -14.63 -4.70 16.99
CA ASP A 157 -15.06 -5.09 18.34
C ASP A 157 -15.84 -3.97 19.05
N HIS A 158 -16.71 -4.32 20.00
CA HIS A 158 -17.56 -3.36 20.73
C HIS A 158 -16.76 -2.25 21.45
N ASP A 159 -15.51 -2.53 21.81
CA ASP A 159 -14.57 -1.59 22.44
C ASP A 159 -13.58 -0.93 21.45
N LYS A 160 -13.68 -1.22 20.14
CA LYS A 160 -12.77 -0.76 19.07
C LYS A 160 -11.29 -1.08 19.34
N ARG A 161 -11.01 -2.18 20.04
CA ARG A 161 -9.65 -2.58 20.45
C ARG A 161 -9.13 -3.76 19.66
N ALA A 162 -7.84 -3.70 19.33
CA ALA A 162 -7.06 -4.84 18.88
C ALA A 162 -6.11 -5.29 20.00
N TYR A 163 -5.95 -6.60 20.18
CA TYR A 163 -5.14 -7.18 21.27
C TYR A 163 -3.87 -7.87 20.78
N SER A 164 -3.69 -7.97 19.47
CA SER A 164 -2.54 -8.63 18.86
C SER A 164 -1.25 -7.86 19.12
N PHE A 165 -0.20 -8.56 19.52
CA PHE A 165 1.15 -8.01 19.52
C PHE A 165 1.70 -8.09 18.09
N CYS A 166 1.68 -6.97 17.35
CA CYS A 166 2.13 -6.88 15.96
C CYS A 166 2.62 -5.46 15.65
N GLY A 167 3.42 -5.34 14.59
CA GLY A 167 4.11 -4.12 14.18
C GLY A 167 5.62 -4.26 14.36
N THR A 168 6.33 -3.15 14.19
CA THR A 168 7.78 -3.04 14.34
C THR A 168 8.11 -2.43 15.70
N ILE A 169 8.92 -3.11 16.52
CA ILE A 169 9.06 -2.88 17.98
C ILE A 169 9.41 -1.43 18.29
N GLU A 170 10.31 -0.85 17.49
CA GLU A 170 10.83 0.50 17.59
C GLU A 170 9.73 1.58 17.49
N TYR A 171 8.64 1.28 16.77
CA TYR A 171 7.52 2.21 16.54
C TYR A 171 6.27 1.87 17.37
N MET A 172 6.30 0.80 18.16
CA MET A 172 5.12 0.34 18.89
C MET A 172 4.76 1.26 20.07
N ALA A 173 3.46 1.53 20.20
CA ALA A 173 2.92 2.20 21.38
C ALA A 173 3.06 1.33 22.64
N PRO A 174 3.24 1.92 23.84
CA PRO A 174 3.40 1.18 25.08
C PRO A 174 2.24 0.23 25.39
N GLU A 175 1.01 0.58 25.02
CA GLU A 175 -0.17 -0.28 25.18
C GLU A 175 -0.14 -1.53 24.30
N VAL A 176 0.49 -1.45 23.12
CA VAL A 176 0.71 -2.58 22.21
C VAL A 176 1.73 -3.52 22.84
N VAL A 177 2.85 -2.97 23.31
CA VAL A 177 3.93 -3.73 23.96
C VAL A 177 3.42 -4.46 25.21
N ASN A 178 2.61 -3.77 26.02
CA ASN A 178 2.04 -4.29 27.26
C ASN A 178 0.78 -5.15 27.05
N ARG A 179 0.34 -5.39 25.80
CA ARG A 179 -0.83 -6.20 25.44
C ARG A 179 -2.13 -5.76 26.14
N ARG A 180 -2.28 -4.46 26.39
CA ARG A 180 -3.46 -3.89 27.09
C ARG A 180 -4.67 -3.68 26.18
N GLY A 181 -4.52 -4.04 24.90
CA GLY A 181 -5.42 -3.62 23.84
C GLY A 181 -5.03 -2.23 23.32
N HIS A 182 -5.10 -2.04 22.02
CA HIS A 182 -4.77 -0.78 21.35
C HIS A 182 -5.88 -0.38 20.38
N THR A 183 -5.98 0.93 20.15
CA THR A 183 -6.93 1.55 19.22
C THR A 183 -6.14 2.30 18.14
N GLN A 184 -6.84 3.12 17.36
CA GLN A 184 -6.26 4.08 16.42
C GLN A 184 -5.21 5.01 17.05
N SER A 185 -5.26 5.21 18.38
CA SER A 185 -4.23 5.96 19.14
C SER A 185 -2.81 5.41 18.95
N ALA A 186 -2.66 4.11 18.72
CA ALA A 186 -1.35 3.50 18.52
C ALA A 186 -0.67 3.97 17.23
N ASP A 187 -1.44 4.27 16.17
CA ASP A 187 -0.89 4.82 14.93
C ASP A 187 -0.33 6.23 15.15
N TRP A 188 -0.98 7.04 16.01
CA TRP A 188 -0.49 8.37 16.37
C TRP A 188 0.77 8.33 17.23
N TRP A 189 0.96 7.29 18.04
CA TRP A 189 2.24 7.06 18.71
C TRP A 189 3.34 6.79 17.69
N SER A 190 3.12 5.84 16.78
CA SER A 190 4.09 5.53 15.72
C SER A 190 4.39 6.74 14.84
N PHE A 191 3.39 7.59 14.58
CA PHE A 191 3.55 8.87 13.88
C PHE A 191 4.52 9.81 14.62
N GLY A 192 4.40 9.90 15.95
CA GLY A 192 5.31 10.70 16.78
C GLY A 192 6.74 10.16 16.79
N VAL A 193 6.91 8.83 16.83
CA VAL A 193 8.23 8.18 16.73
C VAL A 193 8.86 8.48 15.37
N LEU A 194 8.09 8.33 14.28
CA LEU A 194 8.54 8.63 12.93
C LEU A 194 8.91 10.11 12.77
N MET A 195 8.10 11.04 13.29
CA MET A 195 8.42 12.46 13.30
C MET A 195 9.76 12.74 14.00
N PHE A 196 9.99 12.11 15.15
CA PHE A 196 11.24 12.26 15.89
C PHE A 196 12.43 11.78 15.06
N GLU A 197 12.36 10.55 14.52
CA GLU A 197 13.40 9.97 13.66
C GLU A 197 13.69 10.84 12.44
N MET A 198 12.65 11.37 11.78
CA MET A 198 12.83 12.25 10.62
C MET A 198 13.53 13.57 10.96
N LEU A 199 13.40 14.07 12.19
CA LEU A 199 14.00 15.32 12.64
C LEU A 199 15.42 15.14 13.22
N THR A 200 15.73 13.96 13.75
CA THR A 200 16.99 13.73 14.46
C THR A 200 17.98 12.82 13.75
N GLY A 201 17.52 12.05 12.75
CA GLY A 201 18.21 10.85 12.29
C GLY A 201 18.26 9.78 13.39
#